data_AF-A0A518ELL9-F1
#
_entry.id   AF-A0A518ELL9-F1
#
_cell.length_a   1.000
_cell.length_b   1.000
_cell.length_c   1.000
_cell.angle_alpha   90.00
_cell.angle_beta   90.00
_cell.angle_gamma   90.00
#
_symmetry.space_group_name_H-M   'P 1'
#
loop_
_entity.id
_entity.type
_entity.pdbx_description
1 polymer ?
#
loop_
_entity_poly.entity_id
_entity_poly.type
_entity_poly.pdbx_seq_one_letter_code
_entity_poly.pdbx_strand_id
1 'polypeptide(L)'
;MADEDKEPKENEDGAEPGEGDEQKKSKGPLKLLGGIVGLIGAGTILAVMAKPSVEEVPKFVGPAMHTFFLEGEIVGNTRDDNYSRYLKFSPSCSYFAYDLGYPESRRADEHYETLLRETMQFLVSQYLMDEVMGAAARESFSAALEEITEPILFPVHLGETSTPYEMDPKSGLRIGDSQERKGTFRGGFYEHTLHVNQPERTIQLDEGPELKFGGDEYDLLVEAGDGTKLYVDVSALEEGFEGDVHVGVKGRIRRMFTGDIIAQ
;
A
#
# COMPACT_ATOMS: atom_id res chain seq x y z
N MET A 1 -45.80 4.28 -67.87
CA MET A 1 -44.39 4.69 -67.81
C MET A 1 -43.74 3.62 -66.93
N ALA A 2 -43.49 2.43 -67.48
CA ALA A 2 -42.35 2.05 -68.32
C ALA A 2 -41.09 1.83 -67.46
N ASP A 3 -40.75 0.55 -67.41
CA ASP A 3 -39.64 -0.17 -66.82
C ASP A 3 -38.21 0.33 -67.17
N GLU A 4 -37.28 -0.20 -66.35
CA GLU A 4 -36.02 -0.85 -66.76
C GLU A 4 -34.74 -0.06 -67.09
N ASP A 5 -33.64 -0.69 -66.63
CA ASP A 5 -32.39 -0.98 -67.33
C ASP A 5 -31.30 0.09 -67.44
N LYS A 6 -30.17 -0.14 -66.73
CA LYS A 6 -29.02 -0.98 -67.18
C LYS A 6 -27.74 -0.66 -66.40
N GLU A 7 -27.15 -1.67 -65.77
CA GLU A 7 -25.69 -1.74 -65.60
C GLU A 7 -25.04 -2.11 -66.95
N PRO A 8 -23.70 -2.01 -67.12
CA PRO A 8 -22.86 -3.17 -66.75
C PRO A 8 -21.40 -2.87 -66.31
N LYS A 9 -20.89 -3.76 -65.43
CA LYS A 9 -19.62 -4.55 -65.54
C LYS A 9 -18.26 -3.86 -65.35
N GLU A 10 -17.19 -4.53 -64.90
CA GLU A 10 -16.89 -5.78 -64.18
C GLU A 10 -15.36 -5.83 -64.02
N ASN A 11 -14.92 -6.63 -63.05
CA ASN A 11 -13.65 -7.36 -62.87
C ASN A 11 -13.33 -7.29 -61.36
N GLU A 12 -13.82 -8.18 -60.48
CA GLU A 12 -13.66 -9.66 -60.44
C GLU A 12 -12.22 -10.07 -60.80
N ASP A 13 -11.51 -10.97 -60.13
CA ASP A 13 -11.64 -11.80 -58.93
C ASP A 13 -10.18 -12.32 -58.72
N GLY A 14 -9.67 -12.68 -57.54
CA GLY A 14 -10.17 -13.74 -56.67
C GLY A 14 -9.43 -15.06 -56.94
N ALA A 15 -9.08 -15.74 -55.84
CA ALA A 15 -8.81 -17.18 -55.66
C ALA A 15 -7.36 -17.71 -55.63
N GLU A 16 -7.02 -18.20 -54.43
CA GLU A 16 -6.09 -19.30 -54.06
C GLU A 16 -6.51 -20.65 -54.72
N PRO A 17 -6.13 -21.87 -54.25
CA PRO A 17 -5.01 -22.39 -53.44
C PRO A 17 -4.39 -23.66 -54.10
N GLY A 18 -3.48 -24.39 -53.44
CA GLY A 18 -3.25 -25.80 -53.77
C GLY A 18 -1.94 -26.42 -53.28
N GLU A 19 -2.07 -27.26 -52.25
CA GLU A 19 -1.08 -28.20 -51.73
C GLU A 19 -0.61 -29.24 -52.76
N GLY A 20 0.57 -29.83 -52.52
CA GLY A 20 0.76 -31.28 -52.74
C GLY A 20 1.83 -31.74 -53.73
N ASP A 21 2.87 -32.37 -53.15
CA ASP A 21 3.62 -33.53 -53.64
C ASP A 21 4.79 -33.44 -54.66
N GLU A 22 5.97 -33.57 -54.05
CA GLU A 22 6.96 -34.67 -54.20
C GLU A 22 7.94 -34.79 -55.41
N GLN A 23 9.23 -34.81 -55.00
CA GLN A 23 10.39 -35.60 -55.50
C GLN A 23 11.00 -35.23 -56.87
N LYS A 24 12.33 -35.19 -57.11
CA LYS A 24 13.46 -35.98 -56.59
C LYS A 24 14.83 -35.34 -56.97
N LYS A 25 15.77 -35.36 -56.01
CA LYS A 25 17.25 -35.52 -56.06
C LYS A 25 18.07 -35.09 -57.29
N SER A 26 19.17 -34.35 -57.04
CA SER A 26 20.52 -34.81 -57.40
C SER A 26 21.62 -34.20 -56.51
N LYS A 27 22.74 -34.92 -56.42
CA LYS A 27 23.83 -34.89 -55.43
C LYS A 27 24.91 -33.84 -55.73
N GLY A 28 25.61 -33.34 -54.70
CA GLY A 28 26.94 -32.74 -54.85
C GLY A 28 27.39 -31.88 -53.66
N PRO A 29 28.54 -32.14 -53.00
CA PRO A 29 28.80 -31.72 -51.61
C PRO A 29 29.70 -30.48 -51.52
N LEU A 30 29.49 -29.59 -50.54
CA LEU A 30 30.58 -28.78 -49.99
C LEU A 30 30.22 -28.11 -48.64
N LYS A 31 31.06 -28.38 -47.64
CA LYS A 31 31.39 -27.57 -46.45
C LYS A 31 30.43 -27.59 -45.25
N LEU A 32 30.39 -28.77 -44.62
CA LEU A 32 30.13 -28.95 -43.19
C LEU A 32 31.38 -28.52 -42.38
N LEU A 33 31.57 -27.22 -42.12
CA LEU A 33 32.66 -26.76 -41.23
C LEU A 33 32.46 -25.37 -40.62
N GLY A 34 31.22 -24.99 -40.29
CA GLY A 34 30.92 -23.69 -39.65
C GLY A 34 29.92 -23.75 -38.48
N GLY A 35 29.53 -24.95 -38.03
CA GLY A 35 28.31 -25.15 -37.24
C GLY A 35 28.44 -25.13 -35.72
N ILE A 36 29.62 -24.90 -35.13
CA ILE A 36 29.79 -24.99 -33.66
C ILE A 36 30.12 -23.64 -33.00
N VAL A 37 30.63 -22.65 -33.73
CA VAL A 37 30.92 -21.32 -33.14
C VAL A 37 29.68 -20.41 -33.10
N GLY A 38 28.71 -20.60 -34.01
CA GLY A 38 27.49 -19.79 -34.06
C GLY A 38 26.49 -20.03 -32.93
N LEU A 39 26.47 -21.23 -32.33
CA LEU A 39 25.53 -21.56 -31.24
C LEU A 39 26.00 -21.09 -29.86
N ILE A 40 27.31 -20.96 -29.64
CA ILE A 40 27.85 -20.41 -28.38
C ILE A 40 27.71 -18.88 -28.34
N GLY A 41 27.80 -18.20 -29.50
CA GLY A 41 27.60 -16.75 -29.62
C GLY A 41 26.14 -16.30 -29.48
N ALA A 42 25.17 -17.10 -29.95
CA ALA A 42 23.75 -16.78 -29.80
C ALA A 42 23.24 -17.03 -28.36
N GLY A 43 23.73 -18.09 -27.70
CA GLY A 43 23.37 -18.40 -26.30
C GLY A 43 23.91 -17.37 -25.29
N THR A 44 25.10 -16.82 -25.53
CA THR A 44 25.68 -15.79 -24.65
C THR A 44 25.01 -14.42 -24.80
N ILE A 45 24.51 -14.07 -25.98
CA ILE A 45 23.76 -12.80 -26.17
C ILE A 45 22.35 -12.90 -25.55
N LEU A 46 21.67 -14.05 -25.66
CA LEU A 46 20.36 -14.25 -25.01
C LEU A 46 20.47 -14.36 -23.48
N ALA A 47 21.56 -14.93 -22.95
CA ALA A 47 21.78 -15.02 -21.50
C ALA A 47 22.06 -13.65 -20.84
N VAL A 48 22.63 -12.68 -21.57
CA VAL A 48 22.88 -11.32 -21.03
C VAL A 48 21.63 -10.44 -21.10
N MET A 49 20.64 -10.78 -21.95
CA MET A 49 19.36 -10.07 -22.01
C MET A 49 18.34 -10.54 -20.97
N ALA A 50 18.55 -11.69 -20.33
CA ALA A 50 17.80 -12.11 -19.15
C ALA A 50 18.43 -11.50 -17.87
N LYS A 51 18.61 -10.17 -17.84
CA LYS A 51 18.71 -9.52 -16.54
C LYS A 51 17.29 -9.55 -15.99
N PRO A 52 16.98 -10.34 -14.94
CA PRO A 52 15.68 -10.22 -14.30
C PRO A 52 15.50 -8.74 -13.99
N SER A 53 14.39 -8.14 -14.44
CA SER A 53 14.00 -6.84 -13.91
C SER A 53 13.86 -7.07 -12.42
N VAL A 54 14.87 -6.70 -11.66
CA VAL A 54 14.74 -6.59 -10.21
C VAL A 54 13.67 -5.53 -10.08
N GLU A 55 12.44 -5.95 -9.77
CA GLU A 55 11.40 -5.02 -9.38
C GLU A 55 11.99 -4.21 -8.24
N GLU A 56 12.17 -2.91 -8.47
CA GLU A 56 12.69 -2.03 -7.44
C GLU A 56 11.62 -1.98 -6.36
N VAL A 57 11.88 -2.66 -5.23
CA VAL A 57 11.03 -2.57 -4.04
C VAL A 57 10.90 -1.08 -3.71
N PRO A 58 9.67 -0.53 -3.72
CA PRO A 58 9.48 0.87 -3.41
C PRO A 58 10.10 1.21 -2.06
N LYS A 59 10.69 2.40 -1.96
CA LYS A 59 11.30 2.91 -0.73
C LYS A 59 10.63 4.20 -0.33
N PHE A 60 10.62 4.47 0.96
CA PHE A 60 10.16 5.77 1.42
C PHE A 60 11.00 6.90 0.82
N VAL A 61 10.32 7.94 0.35
CA VAL A 61 10.88 9.19 -0.15
C VAL A 61 10.54 10.33 0.81
N GLY A 62 11.35 11.39 0.80
CA GLY A 62 11.18 12.56 1.67
C GLY A 62 12.50 13.12 2.22
N PRO A 63 12.46 14.00 3.25
CA PRO A 63 11.26 14.39 3.99
C PRO A 63 10.38 15.40 3.22
N ALA A 64 9.07 15.27 3.37
CA ALA A 64 8.07 16.27 2.96
C ALA A 64 7.37 16.86 4.18
N MET A 65 6.59 17.93 4.00
CA MET A 65 5.84 18.60 5.07
C MET A 65 4.34 18.36 4.92
N HIS A 66 3.66 18.04 6.02
CA HIS A 66 2.21 17.90 6.08
C HIS A 66 1.64 18.84 7.15
N THR A 67 0.54 19.51 6.83
CA THR A 67 -0.24 20.28 7.82
C THR A 67 -1.51 19.51 8.11
N PHE A 68 -1.77 19.17 9.38
CA PHE A 68 -2.90 18.31 9.70
C PHE A 68 -4.24 18.95 9.35
N PHE A 69 -4.40 20.25 9.62
CA PHE A 69 -5.64 21.00 9.40
C PHE A 69 -5.41 22.11 8.35
N LEU A 70 -6.20 22.11 7.27
CA LEU A 70 -6.13 23.17 6.26
C LEU A 70 -6.71 24.49 6.79
N GLU A 71 -7.77 24.37 7.60
CA GLU A 71 -8.44 25.48 8.25
C GLU A 71 -8.62 25.17 9.73
N GLY A 72 -8.35 26.16 10.57
CA GLY A 72 -8.56 26.06 12.01
C GLY A 72 -7.35 25.55 12.79
N GLU A 73 -7.48 25.63 14.10
CA GLU A 73 -6.43 25.32 15.06
C GLU A 73 -6.94 24.24 16.03
N ILE A 74 -6.03 23.57 16.71
CA ILE A 74 -6.39 22.75 17.87
C ILE A 74 -6.59 23.69 19.04
N VAL A 75 -7.77 23.63 19.65
CA VAL A 75 -8.07 24.26 20.92
C VAL A 75 -8.45 23.15 21.90
N GLY A 76 -7.73 23.06 23.02
CA GLY A 76 -7.96 22.05 24.04
C GLY A 76 -7.66 22.60 25.43
N ASN A 77 -8.47 22.20 26.41
CA ASN A 77 -8.24 22.56 27.80
C ASN A 77 -7.13 21.70 28.38
N THR A 78 -6.23 22.31 29.16
CA THR A 78 -5.20 21.57 29.90
C THR A 78 -5.77 20.98 31.18
N ARG A 79 -4.97 20.17 31.87
CA ARG A 79 -5.31 19.58 33.17
C ARG A 79 -5.37 20.59 34.33
N ASP A 80 -5.04 21.87 34.08
CA ASP A 80 -4.92 22.92 35.09
C ASP A 80 -6.23 23.19 35.87
N ASP A 81 -6.09 23.88 37.00
CA ASP A 81 -7.11 24.15 38.03
C ASP A 81 -8.48 24.59 37.43
N ASN A 82 -9.41 23.62 37.35
CA ASN A 82 -10.77 23.72 36.80
C ASN A 82 -10.93 23.88 35.26
N TYR A 83 -9.99 23.42 34.43
CA TYR A 83 -10.08 23.55 32.96
C TYR A 83 -10.29 25.00 32.48
N SER A 84 -9.83 25.95 33.29
CA SER A 84 -10.01 27.39 33.05
C SER A 84 -9.07 27.94 31.98
N ARG A 85 -8.03 27.17 31.63
CA ARG A 85 -7.02 27.52 30.65
C ARG A 85 -7.07 26.59 29.45
N TYR A 86 -6.77 27.13 28.28
CA TYR A 86 -6.68 26.36 27.05
C TYR A 86 -5.41 26.65 26.28
N LEU A 87 -5.02 25.63 25.51
CA LEU A 87 -3.96 25.69 24.54
C LEU A 87 -4.55 25.83 23.15
N LYS A 88 -3.95 26.71 22.36
CA LYS A 88 -4.29 26.94 20.96
C LYS A 88 -3.03 26.83 20.12
N PHE A 89 -3.02 25.91 19.15
CA PHE A 89 -1.85 25.65 18.29
C PHE A 89 -2.21 25.00 16.95
N SER A 90 -1.28 25.05 15.99
CA SER A 90 -1.44 24.51 14.63
C SER A 90 -0.36 23.48 14.34
N PRO A 91 -0.62 22.18 14.62
CA PRO A 91 0.38 21.15 14.44
C PRO A 91 0.64 20.87 12.94
N SER A 92 1.88 20.57 12.62
CA SER A 92 2.35 20.06 11.34
C SER A 92 3.44 19.01 11.57
N CYS A 93 3.79 18.24 10.54
CA CYS A 93 4.85 17.26 10.64
C CYS A 93 5.72 17.23 9.40
N SER A 94 6.94 16.72 9.56
CA SER A 94 7.73 16.21 8.44
C SER A 94 7.59 14.70 8.39
N TYR A 95 7.49 14.13 7.19
CA TYR A 95 7.26 12.69 7.01
C TYR A 95 8.05 12.10 5.85
N PHE A 96 8.17 10.78 5.86
CA PHE A 96 8.59 9.97 4.72
C PHE A 96 7.43 9.08 4.30
N ALA A 97 7.24 8.85 3.00
CA ALA A 97 6.18 7.98 2.49
C ALA A 97 6.59 7.35 1.16
N TYR A 98 5.95 6.25 0.77
CA TYR A 98 6.15 5.69 -0.59
C TYR A 98 5.58 6.62 -1.66
N ASP A 99 4.46 7.28 -1.33
CA ASP A 99 3.84 8.33 -2.12
C ASP A 99 3.71 9.60 -1.27
N LEU A 100 4.34 10.70 -1.70
CA LEU A 100 4.25 11.98 -1.01
C LEU A 100 2.84 12.58 -1.05
N GLY A 101 1.99 12.18 -2.00
CA GLY A 101 0.58 12.58 -2.07
C GLY A 101 -0.32 11.88 -1.05
N TYR A 102 0.16 10.82 -0.38
CA TYR A 102 -0.67 9.98 0.48
C TYR A 102 -1.31 10.74 1.67
N PRO A 103 -0.61 11.61 2.43
CA PRO A 103 -1.26 12.40 3.48
C PRO A 103 -2.44 13.26 3.00
N GLU A 104 -2.39 13.76 1.76
CA GLU A 104 -3.48 14.55 1.20
C GLU A 104 -4.66 13.67 0.79
N SER A 105 -4.42 12.44 0.31
CA SER A 105 -5.51 11.50 0.02
C SER A 105 -6.25 11.05 1.28
N ARG A 106 -5.58 11.02 2.46
CA ARG A 106 -6.22 10.74 3.75
C ARG A 106 -7.31 11.76 4.11
N ARG A 107 -7.29 12.98 3.58
CA ARG A 107 -8.36 13.97 3.81
C ARG A 107 -9.70 13.56 3.19
N ALA A 108 -9.70 12.65 2.23
CA ALA A 108 -10.93 12.11 1.65
C ALA A 108 -11.63 11.09 2.58
N ASP A 109 -10.94 10.60 3.61
CA ASP A 109 -11.53 9.75 4.65
C ASP A 109 -12.33 10.64 5.62
N GLU A 110 -13.64 10.39 5.69
CA GLU A 110 -14.59 11.14 6.51
C GLU A 110 -14.24 11.16 8.00
N HIS A 111 -13.52 10.15 8.49
CA HIS A 111 -13.15 10.02 9.90
C HIS A 111 -11.79 10.63 10.24
N TYR A 112 -10.95 10.93 9.23
CA TYR A 112 -9.56 11.34 9.42
C TYR A 112 -9.40 12.59 10.30
N GLU A 113 -10.06 13.70 9.93
CA GLU A 113 -9.91 14.96 10.68
C GLU A 113 -10.52 14.87 12.08
N THR A 114 -11.68 14.21 12.19
CA THR A 114 -12.39 14.02 13.46
C THR A 114 -11.52 13.24 14.45
N LEU A 115 -10.94 12.12 14.02
CA LEU A 115 -10.10 11.27 14.86
C LEU A 115 -8.82 11.99 15.28
N LEU A 116 -8.17 12.72 14.37
CA LEU A 116 -7.00 13.54 14.71
C LEU A 116 -7.32 14.60 15.75
N ARG A 117 -8.42 15.34 15.56
CA ARG A 117 -8.81 16.42 16.47
C ARG A 117 -9.14 15.89 17.85
N GLU A 118 -9.93 14.83 17.94
CA GLU A 118 -10.29 14.19 19.21
C GLU A 118 -9.04 13.67 19.94
N THR A 119 -8.15 12.96 19.25
CA THR A 119 -6.96 12.36 19.85
C THR A 119 -5.98 13.43 20.33
N MET A 120 -5.75 14.49 19.53
CA MET A 120 -4.91 15.62 19.94
C MET A 120 -5.50 16.41 21.11
N GLN A 121 -6.82 16.64 21.12
CA GLN A 121 -7.50 17.32 22.24
C GLN A 121 -7.44 16.48 23.52
N PHE A 122 -7.64 15.16 23.41
CA PHE A 122 -7.50 14.25 24.52
C PHE A 122 -6.08 14.27 25.09
N LEU A 123 -5.05 14.23 24.23
CA LEU A 123 -3.66 14.37 24.68
C LEU A 123 -3.43 15.70 25.42
N VAL A 124 -3.89 16.82 24.87
CA VAL A 124 -3.77 18.15 25.51
C VAL A 124 -4.36 18.15 26.93
N SER A 125 -5.49 17.46 27.13
CA SER A 125 -6.14 17.36 28.45
C SER A 125 -5.35 16.59 29.51
N GLN A 126 -4.33 15.84 29.11
CA GLN A 126 -3.47 15.08 30.03
C GLN A 126 -2.29 15.90 30.57
N TYR A 127 -1.92 17.00 29.91
CA TYR A 127 -0.76 17.82 30.25
C TYR A 127 -1.16 19.06 31.06
N LEU A 128 -0.26 19.49 31.94
CA LEU A 128 -0.31 20.80 32.59
C LEU A 128 0.24 21.88 31.64
N MET A 129 -0.20 23.14 31.83
CA MET A 129 0.26 24.25 30.98
C MET A 129 1.78 24.42 31.01
N ASP A 130 2.39 24.33 32.18
CA ASP A 130 3.83 24.50 32.37
C ASP A 130 4.64 23.37 31.71
N GLU A 131 4.05 22.17 31.55
CA GLU A 131 4.65 21.03 30.86
C GLU A 131 4.64 21.23 29.33
N VAL A 132 3.72 22.03 28.80
CA VAL A 132 3.70 22.30 27.35
C VAL A 132 4.53 23.53 27.00
N MET A 133 4.52 24.55 27.85
CA MET A 133 5.19 25.83 27.58
C MET A 133 6.70 25.81 27.93
N GLY A 134 7.14 24.88 28.78
CA GLY A 134 8.55 24.71 29.13
C GLY A 134 9.38 24.11 27.98
N ALA A 135 10.56 24.68 27.69
CA ALA A 135 11.38 24.28 26.53
C ALA A 135 11.73 22.78 26.47
N ALA A 136 12.10 22.16 27.59
CA ALA A 136 12.42 20.73 27.64
C ALA A 136 11.17 19.84 27.58
N ALA A 137 10.06 20.30 28.15
CA ALA A 137 8.82 19.52 28.21
C ALA A 137 7.97 19.67 26.92
N ARG A 138 8.26 20.70 26.11
CA ARG A 138 7.71 20.86 24.76
C ARG A 138 8.18 19.76 23.81
N GLU A 139 9.40 19.24 23.99
CA GLU A 139 9.89 18.11 23.19
C GLU A 139 9.12 16.82 23.51
N SER A 140 8.87 16.54 24.80
CA SER A 140 8.08 15.37 25.19
C SER A 140 6.62 15.49 24.74
N PHE A 141 6.03 16.68 24.79
CA PHE A 141 4.69 16.92 24.22
C PHE A 141 4.67 16.70 22.70
N SER A 142 5.69 17.15 21.97
CA SER A 142 5.79 16.94 20.53
C SER A 142 5.99 15.46 20.17
N ALA A 143 6.75 14.71 20.97
CA ALA A 143 6.92 13.27 20.81
C ALA A 143 5.62 12.50 21.11
N ALA A 144 4.88 12.90 22.14
CA ALA A 144 3.58 12.30 22.43
C ALA A 144 2.56 12.58 21.30
N LEU A 145 2.55 13.81 20.76
CA LEU A 145 1.78 14.14 19.56
C LEU A 145 2.17 13.25 18.36
N GLU A 146 3.45 12.95 18.19
CA GLU A 146 3.92 12.05 17.12
C GLU A 146 3.34 10.65 17.29
N GLU A 147 3.47 10.08 18.50
CA GLU A 147 3.00 8.74 18.83
C GLU A 147 1.50 8.55 18.59
N ILE A 148 0.69 9.55 18.93
CA ILE A 148 -0.78 9.46 18.75
C ILE A 148 -1.24 9.80 17.33
N THR A 149 -0.49 10.59 16.57
CA THR A 149 -0.91 11.05 15.23
C THR A 149 -0.38 10.17 14.10
N GLU A 150 0.80 9.57 14.27
CA GLU A 150 1.38 8.68 13.27
C GLU A 150 0.41 7.54 12.88
N PRO A 151 -0.23 6.82 13.82
CA PRO A 151 -1.15 5.75 13.46
C PRO A 151 -2.38 6.19 12.68
N ILE A 152 -2.79 7.45 12.85
CA ILE A 152 -3.97 8.02 12.18
C ILE A 152 -3.59 8.53 10.77
N LEU A 153 -2.42 9.17 10.66
CA LEU A 153 -1.91 9.68 9.39
C LEU A 153 -1.45 8.57 8.47
N PHE A 154 -0.72 7.61 9.01
CA PHE A 154 -0.25 6.43 8.30
C PHE A 154 -0.82 5.20 8.99
N PRO A 155 -2.09 4.83 8.78
CA PRO A 155 -2.62 3.57 9.29
C PRO A 155 -1.95 2.37 8.62
N VAL A 156 -2.16 1.18 9.21
CA VAL A 156 -1.80 -0.07 8.54
C VAL A 156 -2.82 -0.31 7.44
N HIS A 157 -2.36 -0.54 6.23
CA HIS A 157 -3.17 -0.99 5.12
C HIS A 157 -2.95 -2.49 4.90
N LEU A 158 -4.00 -3.13 4.39
CA LEU A 158 -3.95 -4.47 3.84
C LEU A 158 -4.40 -4.35 2.38
N GLY A 159 -3.56 -4.81 1.46
CA GLY A 159 -3.79 -4.68 0.02
C GLY A 159 -3.74 -3.24 -0.47
N GLU A 160 -3.99 -3.06 -1.78
CA GLU A 160 -3.92 -1.75 -2.44
C GLU A 160 -5.23 -0.97 -2.26
N THR A 161 -5.59 -0.74 -0.99
CA THR A 161 -6.79 -0.03 -0.57
C THR A 161 -6.56 1.48 -0.48
N SER A 162 -7.63 2.26 -0.70
CA SER A 162 -7.59 3.73 -0.60
C SER A 162 -7.70 4.18 0.85
N THR A 163 -8.53 3.49 1.63
CA THR A 163 -8.70 3.68 3.07
C THR A 163 -8.33 2.40 3.83
N PRO A 164 -7.89 2.48 5.11
CA PRO A 164 -7.48 1.28 5.85
C PRO A 164 -8.64 0.34 6.20
N TYR A 165 -9.89 0.79 6.05
CA TYR A 165 -11.10 0.03 6.40
C TYR A 165 -11.74 -0.70 5.22
N GLU A 166 -11.27 -0.42 4.00
CA GLU A 166 -11.72 -1.09 2.79
C GLU A 166 -11.22 -2.54 2.73
N MET A 167 -12.01 -3.38 2.07
CA MET A 167 -11.55 -4.72 1.67
C MET A 167 -10.63 -4.60 0.47
N ASP A 168 -9.55 -5.36 0.50
CA ASP A 168 -8.71 -5.55 -0.67
C ASP A 168 -9.54 -6.24 -1.77
N PRO A 169 -9.69 -5.64 -2.95
CA PRO A 169 -10.62 -6.13 -3.97
C PRO A 169 -10.20 -7.46 -4.62
N LYS A 170 -8.96 -7.91 -4.40
CA LYS A 170 -8.46 -9.18 -4.95
C LYS A 170 -8.64 -10.35 -3.98
N SER A 171 -8.34 -10.13 -2.71
CA SER A 171 -8.37 -11.16 -1.68
C SER A 171 -9.66 -11.14 -0.86
N GLY A 172 -10.33 -9.99 -0.72
CA GLY A 172 -11.46 -9.81 0.19
C GLY A 172 -11.04 -9.58 1.65
N LEU A 173 -9.73 -9.57 1.94
CA LEU A 173 -9.22 -9.29 3.28
C LEU A 173 -9.33 -7.80 3.63
N ARG A 174 -9.52 -7.51 4.92
CA ARG A 174 -9.35 -6.15 5.46
C ARG A 174 -8.69 -6.18 6.83
N ILE A 175 -8.33 -5.01 7.32
CA ILE A 175 -7.84 -4.84 8.69
C ILE A 175 -8.97 -5.17 9.69
N GLY A 176 -8.64 -5.95 10.72
CA GLY A 176 -9.56 -6.31 11.80
C GLY A 176 -9.80 -5.19 12.81
N ASP A 177 -10.95 -5.21 13.46
CA ASP A 177 -11.43 -4.14 14.36
C ASP A 177 -10.52 -3.88 15.58
N SER A 178 -9.72 -4.86 16.01
CA SER A 178 -8.77 -4.66 17.12
C SER A 178 -7.45 -4.01 16.69
N GLN A 179 -7.19 -3.82 15.38
CA GLN A 179 -5.88 -3.34 14.91
C GLN A 179 -5.49 -1.99 15.53
N GLU A 180 -6.43 -1.05 15.64
CA GLU A 180 -6.15 0.29 16.18
C GLU A 180 -5.83 0.27 17.68
N ARG A 181 -6.40 -0.68 18.44
CA ARG A 181 -6.32 -0.69 19.92
C ARG A 181 -5.31 -1.69 20.47
N LYS A 182 -5.04 -2.77 19.74
CA LYS A 182 -4.21 -3.89 20.19
C LYS A 182 -3.13 -4.29 19.18
N GLY A 183 -3.26 -3.85 17.93
CA GLY A 183 -2.26 -4.10 16.90
C GLY A 183 -0.97 -3.37 17.23
N THR A 184 0.15 -4.04 17.03
CA THR A 184 1.50 -3.46 17.20
C THR A 184 2.32 -3.50 15.92
N PHE A 185 1.83 -4.20 14.89
CA PHE A 185 2.48 -4.27 13.60
C PHE A 185 2.48 -2.90 12.89
N ARG A 186 3.67 -2.43 12.53
CA ARG A 186 3.89 -1.11 11.91
C ARG A 186 4.96 -1.18 10.82
N GLY A 187 5.13 -2.33 10.17
CA GLY A 187 6.11 -2.56 9.10
C GLY A 187 5.83 -1.72 7.84
N GLY A 188 6.83 -1.53 6.96
CA GLY A 188 6.64 -0.82 5.69
C GLY A 188 5.75 -1.61 4.72
N PHE A 189 4.76 -0.96 4.09
CA PHE A 189 3.76 -1.66 3.26
C PHE A 189 4.32 -2.60 2.18
N TYR A 190 5.41 -2.23 1.50
CA TYR A 190 6.04 -3.09 0.48
C TYR A 190 7.14 -4.02 1.01
N GLU A 191 7.36 -4.01 2.34
CA GLU A 191 8.37 -4.84 3.00
C GLU A 191 7.78 -6.12 3.61
N HIS A 192 6.46 -6.17 3.75
CA HIS A 192 5.76 -7.26 4.44
C HIS A 192 4.58 -7.79 3.64
N THR A 193 4.32 -9.08 3.80
CA THR A 193 3.27 -9.81 3.08
C THR A 193 2.54 -10.77 3.98
N LEU A 194 1.22 -10.82 3.82
CA LEU A 194 0.39 -11.91 4.29
C LEU A 194 0.30 -12.98 3.21
N HIS A 195 0.84 -14.15 3.50
CA HIS A 195 0.64 -15.36 2.71
C HIS A 195 -0.70 -15.97 3.10
N VAL A 196 -1.60 -16.12 2.13
CA VAL A 196 -2.96 -16.61 2.36
C VAL A 196 -3.22 -17.81 1.47
N ASN A 197 -3.75 -18.87 2.05
CA ASN A 197 -4.28 -20.03 1.33
C ASN A 197 -5.69 -20.31 1.84
N GLN A 198 -6.69 -19.81 1.11
CA GLN A 198 -8.10 -19.97 1.48
C GLN A 198 -8.56 -21.44 1.44
N PRO A 199 -8.19 -22.27 0.44
CA PRO A 199 -8.55 -23.70 0.42
C PRO A 199 -8.09 -24.48 1.66
N GLU A 200 -6.87 -24.22 2.14
CA GLU A 200 -6.31 -24.84 3.33
C GLU A 200 -6.64 -24.10 4.63
N ARG A 201 -7.23 -22.90 4.49
CA ARG A 201 -7.58 -21.94 5.55
C ARG A 201 -6.37 -21.59 6.42
N THR A 202 -5.26 -21.26 5.77
CA THR A 202 -4.04 -20.83 6.43
C THR A 202 -3.69 -19.40 6.07
N ILE A 203 -3.16 -18.68 7.05
CA ILE A 203 -2.63 -17.34 6.90
C ILE A 203 -1.32 -17.22 7.67
N GLN A 204 -0.35 -16.51 7.11
CA GLN A 204 0.96 -16.31 7.70
C GLN A 204 1.47 -14.91 7.36
N LEU A 205 1.96 -14.19 8.37
CA LEU A 205 2.62 -12.89 8.17
C LEU A 205 4.12 -13.09 8.07
N ASP A 206 4.70 -12.77 6.91
CA ASP A 206 6.10 -12.98 6.58
C ASP A 206 6.55 -14.42 6.94
N GLU A 207 7.68 -14.56 7.66
CA GLU A 207 8.18 -15.83 8.20
C GLU A 207 7.61 -16.19 9.59
N GLY A 208 6.50 -15.57 9.99
CA GLY A 208 5.81 -15.83 11.26
C GLY A 208 5.17 -17.23 11.35
N PRO A 209 4.51 -17.58 12.46
CA PRO A 209 3.78 -18.84 12.55
C PRO A 209 2.59 -18.88 11.58
N GLU A 210 2.46 -19.99 10.85
CA GLU A 210 1.25 -20.27 10.07
C GLU A 210 0.07 -20.50 11.03
N LEU A 211 -1.04 -19.79 10.78
CA LEU A 211 -2.26 -19.85 11.56
C LEU A 211 -3.39 -20.43 10.72
N LYS A 212 -4.17 -21.33 11.33
CA LYS A 212 -5.41 -21.83 10.74
C LYS A 212 -6.61 -20.99 11.18
N PHE A 213 -7.55 -20.76 10.27
CA PHE A 213 -8.77 -19.99 10.54
C PHE A 213 -10.05 -20.71 10.09
N GLY A 214 -11.20 -20.26 10.60
CA GLY A 214 -12.54 -20.78 10.35
C GLY A 214 -13.21 -20.20 9.11
N GLY A 215 -12.89 -18.95 8.77
CA GLY A 215 -13.39 -18.20 7.61
C GLY A 215 -14.52 -17.23 7.94
N ASP A 216 -14.87 -17.10 9.22
CA ASP A 216 -15.91 -16.20 9.73
C ASP A 216 -15.36 -15.19 10.75
N GLU A 217 -14.04 -15.19 10.98
CA GLU A 217 -13.40 -14.28 11.91
C GLU A 217 -13.26 -12.86 11.33
N TYR A 218 -13.81 -11.89 12.05
CA TYR A 218 -13.67 -10.46 11.75
C TYR A 218 -12.40 -9.83 12.38
N ASP A 219 -11.72 -10.58 13.25
CA ASP A 219 -10.64 -10.04 14.10
C ASP A 219 -9.62 -11.13 14.46
N LEU A 220 -9.10 -11.81 13.43
CA LEU A 220 -8.10 -12.85 13.55
C LEU A 220 -6.73 -12.24 13.90
N LEU A 221 -6.14 -12.66 15.02
CA LEU A 221 -4.78 -12.25 15.40
C LEU A 221 -3.75 -13.05 14.61
N VAL A 222 -2.97 -12.36 13.79
CA VAL A 222 -1.80 -12.89 13.09
C VAL A 222 -0.55 -12.24 13.69
N GLU A 223 0.42 -13.05 14.11
CA GLU A 223 1.68 -12.56 14.69
C GLU A 223 2.79 -12.67 13.66
N ALA A 224 3.62 -11.62 13.55
CA ALA A 224 4.86 -11.68 12.79
C ALA A 224 5.94 -12.47 13.55
N GLY A 225 7.03 -12.83 12.87
CA GLY A 225 8.15 -13.54 13.50
C GLY A 225 8.82 -12.80 14.67
N ASP A 226 8.69 -11.47 14.72
CA ASP A 226 9.20 -10.63 15.82
C ASP A 226 8.20 -10.46 16.99
N GLY A 227 7.03 -11.09 16.90
CA GLY A 227 5.96 -11.02 17.90
C GLY A 227 5.06 -9.78 17.80
N THR A 228 5.23 -8.93 16.78
CA THR A 228 4.27 -7.87 16.50
C THR A 228 2.94 -8.43 16.02
N LYS A 229 1.86 -7.71 16.33
CA LYS A 229 0.48 -8.18 16.20
C LYS A 229 -0.25 -7.44 15.10
N LEU A 230 -0.83 -8.21 14.20
CA LEU A 230 -1.74 -7.75 13.15
C LEU A 230 -3.10 -8.40 13.37
N TYR A 231 -4.17 -7.62 13.28
CA TYR A 231 -5.53 -8.12 13.30
C TYR A 231 -6.13 -8.05 11.89
N VAL A 232 -6.68 -9.15 11.43
CA VAL A 232 -7.18 -9.33 10.06
C VAL A 232 -8.62 -9.83 10.10
N ASP A 233 -9.47 -9.26 9.24
CA ASP A 233 -10.80 -9.79 8.97
C ASP A 233 -10.72 -10.70 7.74
N VAL A 234 -11.07 -11.98 7.94
CA VAL A 234 -11.09 -13.03 6.93
C VAL A 234 -12.52 -13.44 6.56
N SER A 235 -13.54 -12.79 7.11
CA SER A 235 -14.95 -13.15 6.93
C SER A 235 -15.46 -12.99 5.49
N ALA A 236 -14.81 -12.12 4.71
CA ALA A 236 -15.10 -11.84 3.31
C ALA A 236 -13.98 -12.33 2.37
N LEU A 237 -13.10 -13.22 2.84
CA LEU A 237 -12.01 -13.76 2.03
C LEU A 237 -12.56 -14.51 0.81
N GLU A 238 -12.07 -14.14 -0.37
CA GLU A 238 -12.51 -14.68 -1.66
C GLU A 238 -12.28 -16.19 -1.76
N GLU A 239 -13.28 -16.90 -2.28
CA GLU A 239 -13.23 -18.37 -2.37
C GLU A 239 -12.11 -18.81 -3.33
N GLY A 240 -11.22 -19.69 -2.85
CA GLY A 240 -10.09 -20.16 -3.63
C GLY A 240 -8.93 -19.17 -3.76
N PHE A 241 -8.95 -18.03 -3.06
CA PHE A 241 -7.80 -17.11 -3.05
C PHE A 241 -6.57 -17.80 -2.47
N GLU A 242 -5.48 -17.77 -3.24
CA GLU A 242 -4.16 -18.23 -2.83
C GLU A 242 -3.12 -17.24 -3.34
N GLY A 243 -2.34 -16.65 -2.44
CA GLY A 243 -1.31 -15.69 -2.80
C GLY A 243 -0.93 -14.73 -1.69
N ASP A 244 -0.17 -13.72 -2.09
CA ASP A 244 0.45 -12.75 -1.19
C ASP A 244 -0.30 -11.43 -1.22
N VAL A 245 -0.56 -10.87 -0.04
CA VAL A 245 -1.18 -9.55 0.11
C VAL A 245 -0.25 -8.64 0.90
N HIS A 246 0.15 -7.52 0.30
CA HIS A 246 0.98 -6.54 0.99
C HIS A 246 0.27 -5.96 2.21
N VAL A 247 1.03 -5.75 3.29
CA VAL A 247 0.50 -5.20 4.53
C VAL A 247 1.52 -4.26 5.17
N GLY A 248 1.03 -3.16 5.73
CA GLY A 248 1.88 -2.22 6.46
C GLY A 248 1.54 -0.77 6.26
N VAL A 249 2.47 0.08 6.61
CA VAL A 249 2.31 1.53 6.66
C VAL A 249 2.81 2.15 5.36
N LYS A 250 2.06 3.12 4.82
CA LYS A 250 2.44 3.82 3.58
C LYS A 250 3.44 4.97 3.80
N GLY A 251 3.74 5.28 5.07
CA GLY A 251 4.74 6.27 5.47
C GLY A 251 4.93 6.33 6.99
N ARG A 252 5.77 7.25 7.45
CA ARG A 252 6.09 7.50 8.86
C ARG A 252 6.33 8.98 9.11
N ILE A 253 5.95 9.44 10.29
CA ILE A 253 6.33 10.77 10.75
C ILE A 253 7.80 10.74 11.13
N ARG A 254 8.54 11.77 10.69
CA ARG A 254 9.94 11.98 11.08
C ARG A 254 10.04 12.90 12.30
N ARG A 255 9.18 13.92 12.33
CA ARG A 255 9.17 14.94 13.38
C ARG A 255 7.86 15.71 13.38
N MET A 256 7.33 15.94 14.57
CA MET A 256 6.22 16.87 14.83
C MET A 256 6.69 18.31 15.10
N PHE A 257 5.87 19.26 14.65
CA PHE A 257 6.01 20.69 14.90
C PHE A 257 4.68 21.24 15.42
N THR A 258 4.72 21.90 16.58
CA THR A 258 3.52 22.46 17.22
C THR A 258 3.14 23.85 16.70
N GLY A 259 3.99 24.49 15.90
CA GLY A 259 3.81 25.89 15.50
C GLY A 259 3.92 26.84 16.70
N ASP A 260 3.24 27.96 16.68
CA ASP A 260 3.09 28.81 17.87
C ASP A 260 2.04 28.21 18.80
N ILE A 261 2.40 28.07 20.08
CA ILE A 261 1.48 27.64 21.12
C ILE A 261 1.04 28.88 21.90
N ILE A 262 -0.26 29.14 21.90
CA ILE A 262 -0.89 30.23 22.65
C ILE A 262 -1.58 29.61 23.87
N ALA A 263 -1.24 30.11 25.05
CA ALA A 263 -1.87 29.78 26.31
C ALA A 263 -2.76 30.95 26.76
N GLN A 264 -4.02 30.67 27.08
CA GLN A 264 -4.98 31.66 27.60
C GLN A 264 -5.74 31.09 28.80
#